data_AF-A0A8T8WHC6-F1
#
_entry.id   AF-A0A8T8WHC6-F1
#
_cell.length_a   1.000
_cell.length_b   1.000
_cell.length_c   1.000
_cell.angle_alpha   90.00
_cell.angle_beta   90.00
_cell.angle_gamma   90.00
#
_symmetry.space_group_name_H-M   'P 1'
#
loop_
_entity.id
_entity.type
_entity.pdbx_description
1 polymer ?
#
loop_
_entity_poly.entity_id
_entity_poly.type
_entity_poly.pdbx_seq_one_letter_code
_entity_poly.pdbx_strand_id
1 'polypeptide(L)' 'MSEFTEAHEEGIRAFTESLEHKQTVCSNCGFEDSVLHSEWDTHVETTAKSGHIKYELTCPDCQSTEVVEIDI' A
#
# COMPACT_ATOMS: atom_id res chain seq x y z
N MET A 1 22.02 -21.62 2.65
CA MET A 1 20.91 -21.61 1.69
C MET A 1 19.69 -21.23 2.49
N SER A 2 19.24 -19.98 2.35
CA SER A 2 18.21 -19.40 3.22
C SER A 2 16.85 -20.00 2.87
N GLU A 3 16.29 -20.80 3.77
CA GLU A 3 14.93 -21.38 3.70
C GLU A 3 13.82 -20.32 3.94
N PHE A 4 14.09 -19.04 3.61
CA PHE A 4 13.26 -17.90 4.00
C PHE A 4 12.49 -17.24 2.85
N THR A 5 12.60 -17.70 1.60
CA THR A 5 12.17 -16.87 0.46
C THR A 5 10.88 -17.31 -0.22
N GLU A 6 10.43 -18.56 -0.16
CA GLU A 6 9.29 -18.98 -0.99
C GLU A 6 7.92 -18.58 -0.39
N ALA A 7 7.68 -18.86 0.89
CA ALA A 7 6.44 -18.44 1.57
C ALA A 7 6.35 -16.91 1.76
N HIS A 8 7.50 -16.25 1.85
CA HIS A 8 7.57 -14.79 1.93
C HIS A 8 7.29 -14.14 0.57
N GLU A 9 7.80 -14.70 -0.53
CA GLU A 9 7.50 -14.23 -1.88
C GLU A 9 6.05 -14.48 -2.29
N GLU A 10 5.46 -15.64 -1.96
CA GLU A 10 4.03 -15.90 -2.18
C GLU A 10 3.14 -14.96 -1.34
N GLY A 11 3.51 -14.73 -0.08
CA GLY A 11 2.82 -13.80 0.80
C GLY A 11 2.87 -12.36 0.27
N ILE A 12 4.06 -11.90 -0.16
CA ILE A 12 4.24 -10.58 -0.78
C ILE A 12 3.44 -10.48 -2.09
N ARG A 13 3.40 -11.55 -2.90
CA ARG A 13 2.69 -11.53 -4.18
C ARG A 13 1.18 -11.47 -4.01
N ALA A 14 0.61 -12.34 -3.18
CA ALA A 14 -0.83 -12.31 -2.89
C ALA A 14 -1.25 -10.99 -2.19
N PHE A 15 -0.35 -10.41 -1.40
CA PHE A 15 -0.52 -9.10 -0.77
C PHE A 15 -0.47 -7.96 -1.78
N THR A 16 0.49 -7.97 -2.70
CA THR A 16 0.60 -7.00 -3.79
C THR A 16 -0.64 -7.07 -4.67
N GLU A 17 -1.08 -8.27 -5.06
CA GLU A 17 -2.32 -8.49 -5.81
C GLU A 17 -3.56 -7.99 -5.05
N SER A 18 -3.60 -8.14 -3.72
CA SER A 18 -4.70 -7.60 -2.90
C SER A 18 -4.72 -6.07 -2.86
N LEU A 19 -3.54 -5.43 -2.92
CA LEU A 19 -3.39 -3.98 -2.96
C LEU A 19 -3.60 -3.38 -4.35
N GLU A 20 -3.25 -4.11 -5.41
CA GLU A 20 -3.51 -3.73 -6.80
C GLU A 20 -5.00 -3.47 -7.04
N HIS A 21 -5.86 -4.20 -6.34
CA HIS A 21 -7.32 -4.04 -6.43
C HIS A 21 -7.92 -3.18 -5.31
N LYS A 22 -7.12 -2.72 -4.34
CA LYS A 22 -7.63 -1.89 -3.24
C LYS A 22 -7.83 -0.48 -3.77
N GLN A 23 -9.08 -0.05 -3.92
CA GLN A 23 -9.42 1.32 -4.26
C GLN A 23 -9.46 2.17 -3.00
N THR A 24 -8.96 3.40 -3.08
CA THR A 24 -9.04 4.39 -2.02
C THR A 24 -9.62 5.68 -2.58
N VAL A 25 -10.57 6.24 -1.83
CA VAL A 25 -11.18 7.53 -2.12
C VAL A 25 -10.55 8.56 -1.19
N CYS A 26 -10.07 9.65 -1.76
CA CYS A 26 -9.66 10.84 -1.04
C CYS A 26 -10.85 11.39 -0.25
N SER A 27 -10.71 11.47 1.07
CA SER A 27 -11.77 11.99 1.95
C SER A 27 -12.03 13.48 1.74
N ASN A 28 -11.10 14.20 1.10
CA ASN A 28 -11.12 15.65 0.96
C ASN A 28 -11.71 16.16 -0.37
N CYS A 29 -11.30 15.57 -1.51
CA CYS A 29 -11.79 15.99 -2.83
C CYS A 29 -12.64 14.92 -3.54
N GLY A 30 -12.71 13.70 -3.00
CA GLY A 30 -13.46 12.59 -3.61
C GLY A 30 -12.74 11.92 -4.80
N PHE A 31 -11.46 12.21 -5.03
CA PHE A 31 -10.64 11.47 -5.99
C PHE A 31 -10.59 9.98 -5.61
N GLU A 32 -10.98 9.10 -6.51
CA GLU A 32 -11.02 7.65 -6.30
C GLU A 32 -10.12 6.96 -7.30
N ASP A 33 -9.15 6.20 -6.81
CA ASP A 33 -8.29 5.38 -7.67
C ASP A 33 -7.72 4.19 -6.86
N SER A 34 -7.00 3.27 -7.52
CA SER A 34 -6.32 2.17 -6.86
C SER A 34 -5.18 2.65 -5.94
N VAL A 35 -4.85 1.90 -4.90
CA VAL A 35 -3.73 2.22 -3.99
C VAL A 35 -2.38 2.00 -4.68
N LEU A 36 -2.29 1.00 -5.56
CA LEU A 36 -1.12 0.73 -6.39
C LEU A 36 -1.42 1.07 -7.86
N HIS A 37 -0.40 1.50 -8.60
CA HIS A 37 -0.47 1.84 -10.03
C HIS A 37 -1.39 3.01 -10.42
N SER A 38 -1.76 3.85 -9.46
CA SER A 38 -2.60 5.04 -9.66
C SER A 38 -1.78 6.33 -9.74
N GLU A 39 -2.50 7.45 -9.93
CA GLU A 39 -1.92 8.80 -9.80
C GLU A 39 -1.66 9.22 -8.35
N TRP A 40 -2.00 8.37 -7.36
CA TRP A 40 -1.63 8.62 -5.96
C TRP A 40 -0.12 8.60 -5.80
N ASP A 41 0.45 9.69 -5.29
CA ASP A 41 1.86 9.70 -4.90
C ASP A 41 2.01 8.86 -3.62
N THR A 42 2.59 7.67 -3.78
CA THR A 42 2.55 6.60 -2.78
C THR A 42 3.92 6.47 -2.13
N HIS A 43 3.97 6.68 -0.82
CA HIS A 43 5.14 6.42 0.00
C HIS A 43 4.93 5.17 0.86
N VAL A 44 5.87 4.23 0.81
CA VAL A 44 5.77 2.97 1.55
C VAL A 44 6.83 2.93 2.65
N GLU A 45 6.38 2.89 3.90
CA GLU A 45 7.22 2.68 5.05
C GLU A 45 7.02 1.26 5.58
N THR A 46 8.09 0.46 5.54
CA THR A 46 8.11 -0.89 6.13
C THR A 46 8.90 -0.88 7.43
N THR A 47 8.27 -1.25 8.54
CA THR A 47 8.98 -1.40 9.83
C THR A 47 9.33 -2.87 10.06
N ALA A 48 10.62 -3.19 9.88
CA ALA A 48 11.15 -4.56 9.94
C ALA A 48 10.95 -5.30 11.28
N LYS A 49 10.51 -4.62 12.35
CA LYS A 49 10.31 -5.23 13.67
C LYS A 49 8.88 -5.68 13.96
N SER A 50 7.90 -5.28 13.16
CA SER A 50 6.49 -5.44 13.50
C SER A 50 5.62 -6.04 12.40
N GLY A 51 6.14 -6.27 11.19
CA GLY A 51 5.33 -6.79 10.09
C GLY A 51 4.27 -5.80 9.59
N HIS A 52 4.32 -4.54 10.05
CA HIS A 52 3.43 -3.48 9.61
C HIS A 52 4.00 -2.79 8.38
N ILE A 53 3.18 -2.68 7.33
CA ILE A 53 3.46 -1.83 6.19
C ILE A 53 2.50 -0.65 6.22
N LYS A 54 3.04 0.55 6.18
CA LYS A 54 2.28 1.78 6.10
C LYS A 54 2.42 2.36 4.70
N TYR A 55 1.28 2.54 4.04
CA TYR A 55 1.18 3.25 2.76
C TYR A 55 0.63 4.65 3.03
N GLU A 56 1.43 5.67 2.74
CA GLU A 56 0.98 7.05 2.72
C GLU A 56 0.65 7.42 1.27
N LEU A 57 -0.61 7.75 1.02
CA LEU A 57 -1.16 8.07 -0.28
C LEU A 57 -1.44 9.56 -0.34
N THR A 58 -0.71 10.30 -1.17
CA THR A 58 -0.95 11.73 -1.35
C THR A 58 -1.78 11.96 -2.60
N CYS A 59 -2.92 12.61 -2.43
CA CYS A 59 -3.86 12.88 -3.50
C CYS A 59 -3.26 13.89 -4.49
N PRO A 60 -3.23 13.60 -5.81
CA PRO A 60 -2.67 14.53 -6.79
C PRO A 60 -3.49 15.82 -6.91
N ASP A 61 -4.80 15.76 -6.68
CA ASP A 61 -5.71 16.89 -6.88
C ASP A 61 -5.68 17.91 -5.74
N CYS A 62 -5.63 17.44 -4.49
CA CYS A 62 -5.76 18.29 -3.32
C CYS A 62 -4.61 18.17 -2.31
N GLN A 63 -3.61 17.33 -2.61
CA GLN A 63 -2.44 17.08 -1.76
C GLN A 63 -2.79 16.63 -0.34
N SER A 64 -4.01 16.12 -0.12
CA SER A 64 -4.35 15.48 1.15
C SER A 64 -3.66 14.12 1.23
N THR A 65 -3.21 13.76 2.42
CA THR A 65 -2.59 12.45 2.67
C THR A 65 -3.61 11.52 3.31
N GLU A 66 -3.77 10.35 2.73
CA GLU A 66 -4.49 9.21 3.29
C GLU A 66 -3.48 8.17 3.74
N VAL A 67 -3.75 7.50 4.86
CA VAL A 67 -2.84 6.48 5.40
C VAL A 67 -3.55 5.14 5.39
N VAL A 68 -2.95 4.17 4.71
CA VAL A 68 -3.41 2.78 4.67
C VAL A 68 -2.38 1.92 5.38
N GLU A 69 -2.72 1.49 6.59
CA GLU A 69 -1.91 0.54 7.36
C GLU A 69 -2.36 -0.88 7.04
N ILE A 70 -1.40 -1.78 6.91
CA ILE A 70 -1.67 -3.20 6.69
C ILE A 70 -0.76 -4.01 7.60
N ASP A 71 -1.40 -4.87 8.38
CA ASP A 71 -0.78 -5.85 9.25
C ASP A 71 -0.54 -7.14 8.45
N ILE A 72 0.70 -7.63 8.43
CA ILE A 72 1.07 -8.90 7.80
C ILE A 72 1.40 -9.94 8.87
#